data_AF-A0A7S1FXJ3-F1
#
_entry.id   AF-A0A7S1FXJ3-F1
#
_cell.length_a   1.000
_cell.length_b   1.000
_cell.length_c   1.000
_cell.angle_alpha   90.00
_cell.angle_beta   90.00
_cell.angle_gamma   90.00
#
_symmetry.space_group_name_H-M   'P 1'
#
loop_
_entity.id
_entity.type
_entity.pdbx_description
1 polymer ?
#
loop_
_entity_poly.entity_id
_entity_poly.type
_entity_poly.pdbx_seq_one_letter_code
_entity_poly.pdbx_strand_id
1 'polypeptide(L)'
;VILALLIGTNLSAALSDVIVDAMVAERASAAAAAEGAEGMTATEGEDALQTLCWGSLSLGGLVGSGIGIWSASGMASSRIFSITALAPAMALFSAIVLPEKCAEGDSSLKAQVSSLVAALGQPRIYRPLAFFFLLNALVPSASQSMLFFSTDVLKFSPEFLAAQSMLAYLAFLLGSVIYSRFISGISFNSIFFYSQAALVILSLGDLFLVLRLNVRFGIPDAAFVVGSDSVATIISRLTLQPFLVIAARVCPPGCEAALFAFFYEHV
;
A
#
# COMPACT_ATOMS: atom_id res chain seq x y z
N VAL A 1 -21.15 20.79 -4.10
CA VAL A 1 -21.43 19.52 -4.81
C VAL A 1 -20.17 18.73 -5.09
N ILE A 2 -19.21 19.24 -5.88
CA ILE A 2 -17.95 18.51 -6.21
C ILE A 2 -17.15 18.11 -4.95
N LEU A 3 -16.98 19.01 -3.99
CA LEU A 3 -16.29 18.68 -2.73
C LEU A 3 -16.98 17.54 -1.96
N ALA A 4 -18.31 17.54 -1.90
CA ALA A 4 -19.07 16.49 -1.22
C ALA A 4 -18.95 15.14 -1.94
N LEU A 5 -18.92 15.16 -3.28
CA LEU A 5 -18.67 13.95 -4.08
C LEU A 5 -17.25 13.42 -3.85
N LEU A 6 -16.24 14.29 -3.82
CA LEU A 6 -14.85 13.90 -3.55
C LEU A 6 -14.65 13.32 -2.15
N ILE A 7 -15.29 13.92 -1.14
CA ILE A 7 -15.30 13.38 0.23
C ILE A 7 -15.96 12.01 0.23
N GLY A 8 -17.11 11.87 -0.44
CA GLY A 8 -17.81 10.59 -0.56
C GLY A 8 -16.96 9.51 -1.23
N THR A 9 -16.27 9.84 -2.33
CA THR A 9 -15.41 8.87 -3.02
C THR A 9 -14.20 8.48 -2.18
N ASN A 10 -13.52 9.43 -1.55
CA ASN A 10 -12.35 9.12 -0.71
C ASN A 10 -12.74 8.31 0.52
N LEU A 11 -13.88 8.64 1.16
CA LEU A 11 -14.40 7.86 2.28
C LEU A 11 -14.77 6.44 1.85
N SER A 12 -15.42 6.28 0.68
CA SER A 12 -15.77 4.96 0.17
C SER A 12 -14.54 4.09 -0.13
N ALA A 13 -13.49 4.70 -0.68
CA ALA A 13 -12.24 4.02 -0.98
C ALA A 13 -11.54 3.59 0.33
N ALA A 14 -11.42 4.49 1.30
CA ALA A 14 -10.81 4.19 2.59
C ALA A 14 -11.54 3.07 3.34
N LEU A 15 -12.88 3.09 3.38
CA LEU A 15 -13.67 2.05 4.02
C LEU A 15 -13.52 0.69 3.31
N SER A 16 -13.55 0.68 1.97
CA SER A 16 -13.39 -0.55 1.21
C SER A 16 -12.01 -1.17 1.40
N ASP A 17 -10.96 -0.36 1.43
CA ASP A 17 -9.58 -0.83 1.59
C ASP A 17 -9.37 -1.50 2.95
N VAL A 18 -9.78 -0.81 4.03
CA VAL A 18 -9.71 -1.32 5.41
C VAL A 18 -10.50 -2.61 5.58
N ILE A 19 -11.69 -2.71 5.00
CA ILE A 19 -12.50 -3.93 5.08
C ILE A 19 -11.80 -5.08 4.35
N VAL A 20 -11.29 -4.85 3.15
CA VAL A 20 -10.60 -5.90 2.37
C VAL A 20 -9.35 -6.38 3.11
N ASP A 21 -8.53 -5.48 3.65
CA ASP A 21 -7.34 -5.87 4.40
C ASP A 21 -7.67 -6.62 5.68
N ALA A 22 -8.70 -6.20 6.42
CA ALA A 22 -9.17 -6.92 7.59
C ALA A 22 -9.64 -8.34 7.24
N MET A 23 -10.40 -8.50 6.15
CA MET A 23 -10.85 -9.80 5.68
C MET A 23 -9.68 -10.70 5.26
N VAL A 24 -8.65 -10.14 4.63
CA VAL A 24 -7.44 -10.88 4.26
C VAL A 24 -6.67 -11.30 5.50
N ALA A 25 -6.51 -10.42 6.49
CA ALA A 25 -5.83 -10.70 7.75
C ALA A 25 -6.56 -11.78 8.57
N GLU A 26 -7.89 -11.70 8.68
CA GLU A 26 -8.71 -12.69 9.40
C GLU A 26 -8.61 -14.07 8.74
N ARG A 27 -8.72 -14.12 7.39
CA ARG A 27 -8.61 -15.38 6.64
C ARG A 27 -7.21 -15.97 6.69
N ALA A 28 -6.17 -15.13 6.63
CA ALA A 28 -4.79 -15.54 6.79
C ALA A 28 -4.54 -16.17 8.17
N SER A 29 -5.02 -15.51 9.23
CA SER A 29 -4.91 -16.00 10.60
C SER A 29 -5.71 -17.29 10.82
N ALA A 30 -6.90 -17.39 10.25
CA ALA A 30 -7.74 -18.59 10.32
C ALA A 30 -7.12 -19.79 9.57
N ALA A 31 -6.54 -19.56 8.38
CA ALA A 31 -5.81 -20.59 7.63
C ALA A 31 -4.59 -21.08 8.41
N ALA A 32 -3.82 -20.17 8.99
CA ALA A 32 -2.67 -20.50 9.84
C ALA A 32 -3.05 -21.33 11.07
N ALA A 33 -4.19 -21.05 11.69
CA ALA A 33 -4.71 -21.82 12.82
C ALA A 33 -5.19 -23.23 12.43
N ALA A 34 -5.77 -23.39 11.24
CA ALA A 34 -6.25 -24.68 10.73
C ALA A 34 -5.10 -25.59 10.26
N GLU A 35 -4.10 -25.04 9.57
CA GLU A 35 -2.96 -25.78 9.02
C GLU A 35 -1.87 -26.09 10.06
N GLY A 36 -1.90 -25.44 11.23
CA GLY A 36 -1.08 -25.82 12.39
C GLY A 36 -1.35 -27.24 12.92
N ALA A 37 -2.40 -27.93 12.43
CA ALA A 37 -2.67 -29.34 12.66
C ALA A 37 -1.95 -30.31 11.68
N GLU A 38 -1.44 -29.83 10.53
CA GLU A 38 -0.86 -30.66 9.45
C GLU A 38 0.63 -30.39 9.13
N GLY A 39 1.34 -29.62 9.96
CA GLY A 39 2.81 -29.56 9.92
C GLY A 39 3.43 -28.56 8.94
N MET A 40 2.65 -27.64 8.40
CA MET A 40 3.14 -26.42 7.72
C MET A 40 3.29 -25.28 8.74
N THR A 41 4.30 -24.42 8.60
CA THR A 41 4.46 -23.32 9.56
C THR A 41 3.39 -22.25 9.32
N ALA A 42 2.75 -21.75 10.38
CA ALA A 42 1.69 -20.70 10.35
C ALA A 42 2.03 -19.46 9.49
N THR A 43 3.31 -19.24 9.18
CA THR A 43 3.81 -18.11 8.39
C THR A 43 3.67 -18.34 6.88
N GLU A 44 3.69 -19.59 6.39
CA GLU A 44 3.61 -19.89 4.96
C GLU A 44 2.21 -19.65 4.37
N GLY A 45 1.14 -19.94 5.12
CA GLY A 45 -0.24 -19.68 4.72
C GLY A 45 -0.60 -18.19 4.73
N GLU A 46 -0.14 -17.44 5.75
CA GLU A 46 -0.31 -15.99 5.84
C GLU A 46 0.38 -15.26 4.67
N ASP A 47 1.63 -15.64 4.38
CA ASP A 47 2.43 -15.04 3.31
C ASP A 47 1.82 -15.35 1.92
N ALA A 48 1.24 -16.53 1.72
CA ALA A 48 0.62 -16.91 0.44
C ALA A 48 -0.62 -16.06 0.11
N LEU A 49 -1.52 -15.88 1.07
CA LEU A 49 -2.74 -15.06 0.87
C LEU A 49 -2.41 -13.59 0.68
N GLN A 50 -1.46 -13.05 1.45
CA GLN A 50 -1.00 -11.67 1.26
C GLN A 50 -0.34 -11.49 -0.10
N THR A 51 0.56 -12.40 -0.49
CA THR A 51 1.23 -12.35 -1.81
C THR A 51 0.21 -12.41 -2.96
N LEU A 52 -0.87 -13.19 -2.83
CA LEU A 52 -1.95 -13.25 -3.83
C LEU A 52 -2.74 -11.94 -3.92
N CYS A 53 -3.15 -11.37 -2.77
CA CYS A 53 -3.84 -10.08 -2.72
C CYS A 53 -2.98 -8.98 -3.37
N TRP A 54 -1.70 -8.96 -3.01
CA TRP A 54 -0.73 -7.97 -3.43
C TRP A 54 -0.36 -8.12 -4.91
N GLY A 55 -0.32 -9.37 -5.39
CA GLY A 55 -0.21 -9.70 -6.81
C GLY A 55 -1.43 -9.21 -7.61
N SER A 56 -2.65 -9.42 -7.09
CA SER A 56 -3.88 -8.92 -7.71
C SER A 56 -3.89 -7.38 -7.80
N LEU A 57 -3.48 -6.70 -6.73
CA LEU A 57 -3.35 -5.23 -6.72
C LEU A 57 -2.35 -4.75 -7.76
N SER A 58 -1.18 -5.39 -7.86
CA SER A 58 -0.17 -5.05 -8.86
C SER A 58 -0.70 -5.24 -10.29
N LEU A 59 -1.45 -6.32 -10.55
CA LEU A 59 -2.06 -6.57 -11.85
C LEU A 59 -3.08 -5.49 -12.21
N GLY A 60 -3.94 -5.10 -11.25
CA GLY A 60 -4.86 -3.98 -11.42
C GLY A 60 -4.14 -2.67 -11.73
N GLY A 61 -3.04 -2.39 -11.03
CA GLY A 61 -2.18 -1.23 -11.28
C GLY A 61 -1.52 -1.23 -12.66
N LEU A 62 -1.05 -2.40 -13.14
CA LEU A 62 -0.49 -2.56 -14.49
C LEU A 62 -1.53 -2.31 -15.57
N VAL A 63 -2.73 -2.88 -15.43
CA VAL A 63 -3.85 -2.66 -16.36
C VAL A 63 -4.25 -1.18 -16.35
N GLY A 64 -4.39 -0.59 -15.17
CA GLY A 64 -4.73 0.83 -15.00
C GLY A 64 -3.68 1.76 -15.60
N SER A 65 -2.39 1.48 -15.40
CA SER A 65 -1.30 2.26 -15.98
C SER A 65 -1.25 2.14 -17.51
N GLY A 66 -1.51 0.94 -18.05
CA GLY A 66 -1.65 0.72 -19.49
C GLY A 66 -2.79 1.52 -20.11
N ILE A 67 -3.96 1.55 -19.45
CA ILE A 67 -5.08 2.43 -19.82
C ILE A 67 -4.66 3.91 -19.72
N GLY A 68 -3.87 4.28 -18.71
CA GLY A 68 -3.31 5.63 -18.55
C GLY A 68 -2.42 6.07 -19.72
N ILE A 69 -1.51 5.20 -20.17
CA ILE A 69 -0.67 5.45 -21.37
C ILE A 69 -1.56 5.64 -22.59
N TRP A 70 -2.56 4.77 -22.78
CA TRP A 70 -3.48 4.87 -23.90
C TRP A 70 -4.34 6.14 -23.82
N SER A 71 -4.75 6.55 -22.62
CA SER A 71 -5.50 7.78 -22.36
C SER A 71 -4.72 9.04 -22.73
N ALA A 72 -3.41 9.04 -22.45
CA ALA A 72 -2.54 10.15 -22.78
C ALA A 72 -2.44 10.42 -24.30
N SER A 73 -2.67 9.40 -25.15
CA SER A 73 -2.62 9.52 -26.62
C SER A 73 -3.75 10.34 -27.28
N GLY A 74 -4.55 11.09 -26.51
CA GLY A 74 -5.60 12.00 -27.02
C GLY A 74 -7.03 11.47 -26.90
N MET A 75 -7.30 10.63 -25.90
CA MET A 75 -8.64 10.10 -25.66
C MET A 75 -9.59 11.15 -25.05
N ALA A 76 -10.84 11.16 -25.51
CA ALA A 76 -11.86 12.06 -24.98
C ALA A 76 -12.21 11.70 -23.52
N SER A 77 -12.35 12.71 -22.65
CA SER A 77 -12.57 12.54 -21.20
C SER A 77 -13.77 11.64 -20.85
N SER A 78 -14.86 11.70 -21.63
CA SER A 78 -16.02 10.83 -21.42
C SER A 78 -15.69 9.33 -21.52
N ARG A 79 -14.81 8.93 -22.44
CA ARG A 79 -14.40 7.53 -22.59
C ARG A 79 -13.51 7.07 -21.44
N ILE A 80 -12.65 7.97 -20.95
CA ILE A 80 -11.80 7.71 -19.78
C ILE A 80 -12.70 7.39 -18.57
N PHE A 81 -13.69 8.25 -18.27
CA PHE A 81 -14.62 8.02 -17.16
C PHE A 81 -15.40 6.70 -17.31
N SER A 82 -15.86 6.36 -18.51
CA SER A 82 -16.58 5.09 -18.74
C SER A 82 -15.71 3.85 -18.49
N ILE A 83 -14.44 3.89 -18.89
CA ILE A 83 -13.50 2.78 -18.65
C ILE A 83 -13.15 2.70 -17.16
N THR A 84 -12.84 3.84 -16.54
CA THR A 84 -12.52 3.89 -15.11
C THR A 84 -13.69 3.47 -14.23
N ALA A 85 -14.94 3.67 -14.67
CA ALA A 85 -16.14 3.20 -13.97
C ALA A 85 -16.26 1.67 -13.88
N LEU A 86 -15.52 0.92 -14.71
CA LEU A 86 -15.50 -0.55 -14.64
C LEU A 86 -14.88 -1.05 -13.32
N ALA A 87 -13.86 -0.36 -12.80
CA ALA A 87 -13.19 -0.74 -11.56
C ALA A 87 -14.14 -0.73 -10.34
N PRO A 88 -14.87 0.35 -10.02
CA PRO A 88 -15.86 0.33 -8.94
C PRO A 88 -17.04 -0.62 -9.23
N ALA A 89 -17.40 -0.87 -10.50
CA ALA A 89 -18.41 -1.87 -10.84
C ALA A 89 -17.96 -3.31 -10.50
N MET A 90 -16.69 -3.62 -10.75
CA MET A 90 -16.09 -4.90 -10.34
C MET A 90 -16.05 -5.03 -8.81
N ALA A 91 -15.70 -3.95 -8.10
CA ALA A 91 -15.74 -3.94 -6.64
C ALA A 91 -17.16 -4.19 -6.10
N LEU A 92 -18.18 -3.53 -6.68
CA LEU A 92 -19.58 -3.76 -6.33
C LEU A 92 -20.00 -5.22 -6.57
N PHE A 93 -19.60 -5.80 -7.70
CA PHE A 93 -19.87 -7.21 -7.99
C PHE A 93 -19.23 -8.14 -6.96
N SER A 94 -17.97 -7.88 -6.59
CA SER A 94 -17.27 -8.67 -5.57
C SER A 94 -17.95 -8.60 -4.20
N ALA A 95 -18.44 -7.42 -3.80
CA ALA A 95 -19.18 -7.23 -2.55
C ALA A 95 -20.49 -8.03 -2.50
N ILE A 96 -21.17 -8.21 -3.64
CA ILE A 96 -22.40 -9.02 -3.70
C ILE A 96 -22.09 -10.53 -3.59
N VAL A 97 -20.93 -10.96 -4.12
CA VAL A 97 -20.56 -12.38 -4.18
C VAL A 97 -19.91 -12.86 -2.88
N LEU A 98 -19.27 -11.98 -2.11
CA LEU A 98 -18.61 -12.33 -0.86
C LEU A 98 -19.63 -12.62 0.25
N PRO A 99 -19.74 -13.87 0.74
CA PRO A 99 -20.57 -14.15 1.90
C PRO A 99 -19.89 -13.60 3.15
N GLU A 100 -20.47 -12.57 3.74
CA GLU A 100 -20.08 -12.06 5.05
C GLU A 100 -20.77 -12.88 6.14
N LYS A 101 -20.00 -13.34 7.14
CA LYS A 101 -20.60 -13.83 8.38
C LYS A 101 -21.04 -12.59 9.18
N CYS A 102 -22.34 -12.36 9.29
CA CYS A 102 -22.84 -11.36 10.22
C CYS A 102 -22.32 -11.67 11.62
N ALA A 103 -21.75 -10.67 12.30
CA ALA A 103 -21.37 -10.80 13.70
C ALA A 103 -22.61 -11.18 14.51
N GLU A 104 -22.63 -12.39 15.06
CA GLU A 104 -23.67 -12.82 15.99
C GLU A 104 -23.45 -12.09 17.33
N GLY A 105 -24.17 -10.98 17.53
CA GLY A 105 -24.19 -10.29 18.81
C GLY A 105 -24.65 -8.85 18.71
N ASP A 106 -25.56 -8.47 19.61
CA ASP A 106 -26.00 -7.10 19.84
C ASP A 106 -24.87 -6.32 20.54
N SER A 107 -23.77 -6.13 19.82
CA SER A 107 -22.56 -5.51 20.34
C SER A 107 -22.77 -4.01 20.35
N SER A 108 -23.09 -3.48 21.53
CA SER A 108 -23.19 -2.03 21.75
C SER A 108 -21.93 -1.34 21.23
N LEU A 109 -22.09 -0.30 20.40
CA LEU A 109 -20.99 0.53 19.90
C LEU A 109 -20.04 1.00 21.03
N LYS A 110 -20.60 1.28 22.22
CA LYS A 110 -19.80 1.64 23.40
C LYS A 110 -18.86 0.52 23.84
N ALA A 111 -19.30 -0.73 23.77
CA ALA A 111 -18.47 -1.88 24.12
C ALA A 111 -17.35 -2.09 23.09
N GLN A 112 -17.64 -1.97 21.78
CA GLN A 112 -16.63 -2.06 20.73
C GLN A 112 -15.57 -0.95 20.84
N VAL A 113 -16.01 0.29 21.04
CA VAL A 113 -15.09 1.44 21.26
C VAL A 113 -14.27 1.24 22.53
N SER A 114 -14.87 0.76 23.62
CA SER A 114 -14.14 0.48 24.86
C SER A 114 -13.08 -0.62 24.68
N SER A 115 -13.38 -1.68 23.94
CA SER A 115 -12.43 -2.75 23.63
C SER A 115 -11.28 -2.25 22.75
N LEU A 116 -11.58 -1.42 21.76
CA LEU A 116 -10.57 -0.80 20.89
C LEU A 116 -9.64 0.13 21.68
N VAL A 117 -10.19 0.98 22.55
CA VAL A 117 -9.40 1.86 23.43
C VAL A 117 -8.52 1.03 24.37
N ALA A 118 -9.03 -0.07 24.91
CA ALA A 118 -8.25 -0.99 25.73
C ALA A 118 -7.13 -1.67 24.94
N ALA A 119 -7.38 -2.07 23.69
CA ALA A 119 -6.36 -2.63 22.79
C ALA A 119 -5.28 -1.60 22.46
N LEU A 120 -5.66 -0.38 22.10
CA LEU A 120 -4.74 0.74 21.87
C LEU A 120 -3.95 1.11 23.13
N GLY A 121 -4.44 0.82 24.34
CA GLY A 121 -3.70 1.01 25.59
C GLY A 121 -2.52 0.05 25.80
N GLN A 122 -2.43 -1.04 25.02
CA GLN A 122 -1.40 -2.05 25.23
C GLN A 122 -0.03 -1.59 24.70
N PRO A 123 1.06 -1.72 25.49
CA PRO A 123 2.41 -1.33 25.06
C PRO A 123 2.94 -2.02 23.80
N ARG A 124 2.40 -3.20 23.49
CA ARG A 124 2.76 -3.93 22.28
C ARG A 124 2.15 -3.31 21.01
N ILE A 125 1.06 -2.55 21.14
CA ILE A 125 0.33 -1.93 20.02
C ILE A 125 0.67 -0.46 19.89
N TYR A 126 0.55 0.32 20.97
CA TYR A 126 0.72 1.79 20.86
C TYR A 126 2.16 2.20 20.55
N ARG A 127 3.18 1.41 20.96
CA ARG A 127 4.59 1.76 20.71
C ARG A 127 4.93 1.68 19.22
N PRO A 128 4.66 0.57 18.49
CA PRO A 128 4.76 0.53 17.04
C PRO A 128 3.89 1.59 16.37
N LEU A 129 2.63 1.73 16.79
CA LEU A 129 1.70 2.70 16.21
C LEU A 129 2.23 4.15 16.31
N ALA A 130 2.66 4.57 17.50
CA ALA A 130 3.23 5.90 17.72
C ALA A 130 4.53 6.10 16.94
N PHE A 131 5.37 5.07 16.82
CA PHE A 131 6.59 5.13 16.03
C PHE A 131 6.29 5.37 14.54
N PHE A 132 5.40 4.58 13.93
CA PHE A 132 5.00 4.76 12.54
C PHE A 132 4.26 6.08 12.30
N PHE A 133 3.40 6.49 13.23
CA PHE A 133 2.74 7.78 13.17
C PHE A 133 3.76 8.93 13.18
N LEU A 134 4.74 8.90 14.09
CA LEU A 134 5.78 9.92 14.17
C LEU A 134 6.67 9.93 12.91
N LEU A 135 6.99 8.76 12.37
CA LEU A 135 7.77 8.68 11.13
C LEU A 135 7.06 9.36 9.96
N ASN A 136 5.78 9.10 9.77
CA ASN A 136 5.02 9.70 8.68
C ASN A 136 4.69 11.18 8.94
N ALA A 137 4.42 11.57 10.19
CA ALA A 137 4.16 12.95 10.55
C ALA A 137 5.40 13.86 10.39
N LEU A 138 6.61 13.30 10.57
CA LEU A 138 7.85 14.08 10.54
C LEU A 138 8.43 14.21 9.13
N VAL A 139 8.08 13.31 8.19
CA VAL A 139 8.55 13.36 6.81
C VAL A 139 7.62 14.25 5.97
N PRO A 140 8.05 15.45 5.56
CA PRO A 140 7.23 16.30 4.70
C PRO A 140 7.06 15.64 3.33
N SER A 141 5.81 15.55 2.86
CA SER A 141 5.53 15.00 1.53
C SER A 141 5.95 15.99 0.43
N ALA A 142 7.01 15.64 -0.31
CA ALA A 142 7.49 16.39 -1.47
C ALA A 142 6.88 15.90 -2.79
N SER A 143 5.93 14.95 -2.75
CA SER A 143 5.38 14.27 -3.93
C SER A 143 4.80 15.24 -4.96
N GLN A 144 4.00 16.21 -4.52
CA GLN A 144 3.39 17.21 -5.40
C GLN A 144 4.42 18.15 -6.01
N SER A 145 5.42 18.55 -5.23
CA SER A 145 6.53 19.38 -5.72
C SER A 145 7.38 18.64 -6.75
N MET A 146 7.63 17.35 -6.53
CA MET A 146 8.38 16.51 -7.47
C MET A 146 7.59 16.21 -8.74
N LEU A 147 6.26 16.05 -8.64
CA LEU A 147 5.39 15.93 -9.80
C LEU A 147 5.42 17.20 -10.64
N PHE A 148 5.28 18.38 -10.02
CA PHE A 148 5.43 19.67 -10.70
C PHE A 148 6.81 19.81 -11.37
N PHE A 149 7.88 19.42 -10.68
CA PHE A 149 9.23 19.43 -11.26
C PHE A 149 9.32 18.51 -12.49
N SER A 150 8.70 17.33 -12.41
CA SER A 150 8.68 16.35 -13.50
C SER A 150 7.88 16.83 -14.71
N THR A 151 6.75 17.50 -14.50
CA THR A 151 5.88 18.00 -15.57
C THR A 151 6.36 19.31 -16.17
N ASP A 152 6.69 20.30 -15.35
CA ASP A 152 6.92 21.67 -15.80
C ASP A 152 8.41 21.97 -16.08
N VAL A 153 9.33 21.35 -15.33
CA VAL A 153 10.77 21.57 -15.48
C VAL A 153 11.41 20.52 -16.38
N LEU A 154 11.19 19.23 -16.10
CA LEU A 154 11.72 18.12 -16.90
C LEU A 154 10.92 17.87 -18.19
N LYS A 155 9.68 18.38 -18.24
CA LYS A 155 8.77 18.26 -19.41
C LYS A 155 8.50 16.81 -19.80
N PHE A 156 8.37 15.93 -18.82
CA PHE A 156 7.94 14.56 -19.08
C PHE A 156 6.51 14.54 -19.57
N SER A 157 6.26 13.69 -20.57
CA SER A 157 4.93 13.55 -21.14
C SER A 157 4.03 12.72 -20.22
N PRO A 158 2.69 12.90 -20.28
CA PRO A 158 1.76 12.08 -19.50
C PRO A 158 1.89 10.58 -19.81
N GLU A 159 2.26 10.22 -21.05
CA GLU A 159 2.57 8.83 -21.42
C GLU A 159 3.78 8.29 -20.63
N PHE A 160 4.82 9.11 -20.45
CA PHE A 160 6.01 8.73 -19.69
C PHE A 160 5.68 8.54 -18.21
N LEU A 161 4.90 9.45 -17.62
CA LEU A 161 4.47 9.34 -16.21
C LEU A 161 3.61 8.10 -15.98
N ALA A 162 2.70 7.77 -16.91
CA ALA A 162 1.91 6.54 -16.85
C ALA A 162 2.78 5.29 -17.03
N ALA A 163 3.80 5.33 -17.91
CA ALA A 163 4.77 4.24 -18.05
C ALA A 163 5.62 4.07 -16.79
N GLN A 164 6.01 5.16 -16.12
CA GLN A 164 6.72 5.12 -14.84
C GLN A 164 5.87 4.40 -13.78
N SER A 165 4.57 4.73 -13.65
CA SER A 165 3.67 4.03 -12.72
C SER A 165 3.56 2.53 -13.05
N MET A 166 3.53 2.17 -14.34
CA MET A 166 3.54 0.77 -14.75
C MET A 166 4.82 0.04 -14.28
N LEU A 167 5.99 0.68 -14.40
CA LEU A 167 7.23 0.13 -13.86
C LEU A 167 7.22 0.05 -12.33
N ALA A 168 6.64 1.05 -11.65
CA ALA A 168 6.49 1.01 -10.20
C ALA A 168 5.64 -0.19 -9.76
N TYR A 169 4.54 -0.52 -10.45
CA TYR A 169 3.75 -1.73 -10.15
C TYR A 169 4.51 -3.04 -10.41
N LEU A 170 5.39 -3.08 -11.42
CA LEU A 170 6.31 -4.23 -11.60
C LEU A 170 7.32 -4.32 -10.46
N ALA A 171 7.90 -3.19 -10.06
CA ALA A 171 8.83 -3.11 -8.95
C ALA A 171 8.15 -3.50 -7.62
N PHE A 172 6.90 -3.12 -7.42
CA PHE A 172 6.07 -3.52 -6.29
C PHE A 172 5.85 -5.03 -6.21
N LEU A 173 5.48 -5.66 -7.34
CA LEU A 173 5.35 -7.11 -7.43
C LEU A 173 6.69 -7.80 -7.13
N LEU A 174 7.78 -7.28 -7.72
CA LEU A 174 9.12 -7.78 -7.49
C LEU A 174 9.51 -7.67 -6.00
N GLY A 175 9.23 -6.54 -5.34
CA GLY A 175 9.48 -6.34 -3.92
C GLY A 175 8.70 -7.33 -3.05
N SER A 176 7.45 -7.61 -3.40
CA SER A 176 6.64 -8.62 -2.71
C SER A 176 7.25 -10.02 -2.84
N VAL A 177 7.73 -10.40 -4.02
CA VAL A 177 8.38 -11.71 -4.25
C VAL A 177 9.71 -11.80 -3.52
N ILE A 178 10.51 -10.73 -3.55
CA ILE A 178 11.79 -10.66 -2.83
C ILE A 178 11.53 -10.83 -1.33
N TYR A 179 10.51 -10.17 -0.79
CA TYR A 179 10.15 -10.31 0.62
C TYR A 179 9.82 -11.76 0.97
N SER A 180 8.81 -12.34 0.32
CA SER A 180 8.29 -13.66 0.68
C SER A 180 9.34 -14.77 0.51
N ARG A 181 10.27 -14.62 -0.46
CA ARG A 181 11.25 -15.66 -0.77
C ARG A 181 12.57 -15.53 -0.01
N PHE A 182 13.02 -14.31 0.30
CA PHE A 182 14.38 -14.09 0.83
C PHE A 182 14.43 -13.33 2.16
N ILE A 183 13.42 -12.52 2.49
CA ILE A 183 13.48 -11.57 3.61
C ILE A 183 12.51 -11.93 4.75
N SER A 184 11.47 -12.73 4.49
CA SER A 184 10.47 -13.16 5.48
C SER A 184 11.06 -13.80 6.75
N GLY A 185 12.22 -14.44 6.65
CA GLY A 185 12.94 -15.03 7.79
C GLY A 185 13.82 -14.07 8.61
N ILE A 186 14.00 -12.82 8.18
CA ILE A 186 14.87 -11.84 8.83
C ILE A 186 14.09 -11.06 9.90
N SER A 187 14.75 -10.67 11.00
CA SER A 187 14.12 -9.85 12.04
C SER A 187 13.60 -8.51 11.49
N PHE A 188 12.37 -8.14 11.84
CA PHE A 188 11.74 -6.88 11.46
C PHE A 188 12.61 -5.64 11.72
N ASN A 189 13.25 -5.53 12.88
CA ASN A 189 14.09 -4.36 13.22
C ASN A 189 15.24 -4.15 12.23
N SER A 190 15.85 -5.23 11.74
CA SER A 190 16.93 -5.14 10.75
C SER A 190 16.40 -4.69 9.40
N ILE A 191 15.31 -5.30 8.93
CA ILE A 191 14.65 -4.93 7.67
C ILE A 191 14.29 -3.45 7.71
N PHE A 192 13.61 -3.06 8.78
CA PHE A 192 13.18 -1.69 9.02
C PHE A 192 14.37 -0.71 9.00
N PHE A 193 15.45 -1.00 9.74
CA PHE A 193 16.62 -0.12 9.79
C PHE A 193 17.29 0.07 8.42
N TYR A 194 17.54 -1.03 7.70
CA TYR A 194 18.18 -0.96 6.38
C TYR A 194 17.29 -0.28 5.35
N SER A 195 15.98 -0.55 5.38
CA SER A 195 15.03 0.12 4.50
C SER A 195 14.98 1.63 4.77
N GLN A 196 14.90 2.06 6.03
CA GLN A 196 14.90 3.49 6.34
C GLN A 196 16.21 4.16 5.92
N ALA A 197 17.37 3.52 6.13
CA ALA A 197 18.65 4.03 5.65
C ALA A 197 18.66 4.19 4.13
N ALA A 198 18.11 3.22 3.39
CA ALA A 198 18.03 3.27 1.95
C ALA A 198 17.04 4.34 1.45
N LEU A 199 15.89 4.53 2.12
CA LEU A 199 14.94 5.60 1.79
C LEU A 199 15.56 6.98 2.02
N VAL A 200 16.34 7.18 3.09
CA VAL A 200 17.07 8.44 3.31
C VAL A 200 18.05 8.72 2.18
N ILE A 201 18.79 7.70 1.71
CA ILE A 201 19.70 7.84 0.58
C ILE A 201 18.94 8.23 -0.70
N LEU A 202 17.78 7.63 -0.95
CA LEU A 202 16.94 7.96 -2.11
C LEU A 202 16.37 9.37 -2.02
N SER A 203 15.91 9.81 -0.84
CA SER A 203 15.44 11.19 -0.63
C SER A 203 16.56 12.21 -0.80
N LEU A 204 17.81 11.87 -0.47
CA LEU A 204 18.97 12.70 -0.84
C LEU A 204 19.24 12.66 -2.34
N GLY A 205 18.94 11.54 -3.01
CA GLY A 205 18.93 11.40 -4.47
C GLY A 205 17.94 12.35 -5.16
N ASP A 206 16.80 12.63 -4.55
CA ASP A 206 15.86 13.63 -5.06
C ASP A 206 16.49 15.03 -5.12
N LEU A 207 17.27 15.42 -4.10
CA LEU A 207 18.05 16.66 -4.13
C LEU A 207 19.12 16.64 -5.23
N PHE A 208 19.75 15.49 -5.46
CA PHE A 208 20.74 15.32 -6.52
C PHE A 208 20.12 15.55 -7.92
N LEU A 209 18.88 15.10 -8.12
CA LEU A 209 18.11 15.36 -9.34
C LEU A 209 17.71 16.84 -9.46
N VAL A 210 17.18 17.44 -8.38
CA VAL A 210 16.74 18.84 -8.36
C VAL A 210 17.90 19.80 -8.64
N LEU A 211 19.10 19.50 -8.13
CA LEU A 211 20.32 20.27 -8.39
C LEU A 211 20.92 20.02 -9.79
N ARG A 212 20.27 19.18 -10.61
CA ARG A 212 20.73 18.77 -11.95
C ARG A 212 22.14 18.16 -11.94
N LEU A 213 22.55 17.56 -10.82
CA LEU A 213 23.86 16.91 -10.71
C LEU A 213 23.88 15.63 -11.56
N ASN A 214 22.75 14.95 -11.70
CA ASN A 214 22.59 13.78 -12.58
C ASN A 214 23.08 14.05 -14.01
N VAL A 215 22.74 15.21 -14.59
CA VAL A 215 23.21 15.61 -15.93
C VAL A 215 24.71 15.86 -15.95
N ARG A 216 25.29 16.43 -14.88
CA ARG A 216 26.74 16.64 -14.77
C ARG A 216 27.53 15.32 -14.74
N PHE A 217 26.92 14.27 -14.18
CA PHE A 217 27.48 12.91 -14.18
C PHE A 217 27.08 12.10 -15.43
N GLY A 218 26.34 12.69 -16.38
CA GLY A 218 25.95 12.06 -17.64
C GLY A 218 24.77 11.08 -17.53
N ILE A 219 24.02 11.10 -16.43
CA ILE A 219 22.85 10.24 -16.24
C ILE A 219 21.59 10.95 -16.80
N PRO A 220 20.85 10.33 -17.74
CA PRO A 220 19.61 10.90 -18.27
C PRO A 220 18.55 11.06 -17.17
N ASP A 221 17.81 12.18 -17.20
CA ASP A 221 16.75 12.49 -16.22
C ASP A 221 15.72 11.33 -16.10
N ALA A 222 15.27 10.81 -17.24
CA ALA A 222 14.29 9.72 -17.31
C ALA A 222 14.78 8.43 -16.64
N ALA A 223 16.04 8.07 -16.86
CA ALA A 223 16.61 6.85 -16.28
C ALA A 223 16.78 6.98 -14.76
N PHE A 224 17.18 8.17 -14.29
CA PHE A 224 17.31 8.44 -12.87
C PHE A 224 15.96 8.36 -12.16
N VAL A 225 14.94 9.08 -12.66
CA VAL A 225 13.62 9.15 -12.03
C VAL A 225 12.94 7.78 -12.00
N VAL A 226 12.95 7.05 -13.11
CA VAL A 226 12.35 5.70 -13.17
C VAL A 226 13.09 4.74 -12.24
N GLY A 227 14.43 4.83 -12.20
CA GLY A 227 15.25 4.00 -11.34
C GLY A 227 15.02 4.28 -9.85
N SER A 228 15.06 5.55 -9.44
CA SER A 228 14.85 5.96 -8.06
C SER A 228 13.45 5.59 -7.58
N ASP A 229 12.42 5.82 -8.38
CA ASP A 229 11.03 5.48 -8.08
C ASP A 229 10.81 3.96 -7.95
N SER A 230 11.40 3.17 -8.85
CA SER A 230 11.33 1.71 -8.80
C SER A 230 12.01 1.14 -7.55
N VAL A 231 13.20 1.64 -7.21
CA VAL A 231 13.94 1.20 -6.02
C VAL A 231 13.23 1.64 -4.74
N ALA A 232 12.72 2.88 -4.70
CA ALA A 232 11.89 3.37 -3.60
C ALA A 232 10.67 2.47 -3.39
N THR A 233 9.98 2.11 -4.47
CA THR A 233 8.79 1.23 -4.41
C THR A 233 9.12 -0.14 -3.82
N ILE A 234 10.24 -0.75 -4.22
CA ILE A 234 10.70 -2.02 -3.64
C ILE A 234 10.99 -1.86 -2.14
N ILE A 235 11.74 -0.84 -1.74
CA ILE A 235 12.13 -0.65 -0.34
C ILE A 235 10.91 -0.37 0.54
N SER A 236 10.02 0.53 0.10
CA SER A 236 8.75 0.82 0.79
C SER A 236 7.94 -0.46 0.99
N ARG A 237 7.95 -1.36 0.00
CA ARG A 237 7.29 -2.65 0.12
C ARG A 237 7.89 -3.54 1.19
N LEU A 238 9.23 -3.63 1.24
CA LEU A 238 9.95 -4.40 2.25
C LEU A 238 9.72 -3.89 3.67
N THR A 239 9.42 -2.60 3.84
CA THR A 239 9.12 -2.00 5.16
C THR A 239 7.69 -2.27 5.59
N LEU A 240 6.72 -2.11 4.68
CA LEU A 240 5.30 -2.19 5.00
C LEU A 240 4.80 -3.61 5.23
N GLN A 241 5.27 -4.59 4.43
CA GLN A 241 4.83 -5.98 4.51
C GLN A 241 5.01 -6.63 5.90
N PRO A 242 6.23 -6.66 6.48
CA PRO A 242 6.42 -7.31 7.77
C PRO A 242 5.67 -6.58 8.89
N PHE A 243 5.47 -5.27 8.73
CA PHE A 243 4.68 -4.50 9.68
C PHE A 243 3.22 -4.95 9.70
N LEU A 244 2.59 -5.11 8.54
CA LEU A 244 1.21 -5.56 8.45
C LEU A 244 1.02 -7.00 8.97
N VAL A 245 2.00 -7.88 8.73
CA VAL A 245 2.03 -9.23 9.32
C VAL A 245 2.08 -9.17 10.85
N ILE A 246 2.96 -8.33 11.41
CA ILE A 246 3.05 -8.15 12.87
C ILE A 246 1.77 -7.52 13.43
N ALA A 247 1.19 -6.54 12.73
CA ALA A 247 -0.06 -5.91 13.11
C ALA A 247 -1.18 -6.97 13.19
N ALA A 248 -1.35 -7.80 12.15
CA ALA A 248 -2.32 -8.91 12.15
C ALA A 248 -2.19 -9.80 13.39
N ARG A 249 -0.96 -10.21 13.73
CA ARG A 249 -0.68 -11.12 14.84
C ARG A 249 -0.91 -10.52 16.23
N VAL A 250 -0.85 -9.19 16.35
CA VAL A 250 -1.01 -8.48 17.63
C VAL A 250 -2.47 -8.03 17.84
N CYS A 251 -3.26 -7.92 16.76
CA CYS A 251 -4.66 -7.54 16.83
C CYS A 251 -5.48 -8.56 17.63
N PRO A 252 -6.29 -8.12 18.62
CA PRO A 252 -7.26 -9.00 19.25
C PRO A 252 -8.40 -9.32 18.28
N PRO A 253 -8.99 -10.52 18.37
CA PRO A 253 -10.05 -10.95 17.46
C PRO A 253 -11.23 -9.98 17.54
N GLY A 254 -11.74 -9.58 16.38
CA GLY A 254 -12.87 -8.64 16.24
C GLY A 254 -12.51 -7.14 16.31
N CYS A 255 -11.23 -6.78 16.52
CA CYS A 255 -10.75 -5.38 16.42
C CYS A 255 -9.77 -5.15 15.26
N GLU A 256 -9.50 -6.17 14.44
CA GLU A 256 -8.51 -6.15 13.35
C GLU A 256 -8.77 -5.00 12.39
N ALA A 257 -9.98 -4.86 11.85
CA ALA A 257 -10.32 -3.79 10.91
C ALA A 257 -10.02 -2.39 11.47
N ALA A 258 -10.39 -2.13 12.73
CA ALA A 258 -10.15 -0.83 13.35
C ALA A 258 -8.65 -0.56 13.58
N LEU A 259 -7.87 -1.57 13.99
CA LEU A 259 -6.44 -1.43 14.17
C LEU A 259 -5.69 -1.29 12.84
N PHE A 260 -6.08 -2.06 11.81
CA PHE A 260 -5.56 -1.91 10.46
C PHE A 260 -5.86 -0.53 9.89
N ALA A 261 -7.05 0.03 10.12
CA ALA A 261 -7.35 1.41 9.72
C ALA A 261 -6.37 2.43 10.33
N PHE A 262 -6.08 2.32 11.63
CA PHE A 262 -5.10 3.18 12.29
C PHE A 262 -3.66 3.00 11.76
N PHE A 263 -3.35 1.83 11.20
CA PHE A 263 -2.05 1.55 10.62
C PHE A 263 -1.94 1.99 9.14
N TYR A 264 -3.00 1.82 8.35
CA TYR A 264 -3.02 2.10 6.91
C TYR A 264 -3.16 3.58 6.57
N GLU A 265 -3.97 4.34 7.32
CA GLU A 265 -4.31 5.74 6.97
C GLU A 265 -3.14 6.73 7.19
N HIS A 266 -1.96 6.20 7.53
CA HIS A 266 -0.72 6.95 7.70
C HIS A 266 0.42 6.48 6.79
N VAL A 267 0.20 5.57 5.84
CA VAL A 267 1.19 5.10 4.85
C VAL A 267 0.75 5.49 3.44
#